data_AF-K3ZDQ4-F1
#
_entry.id   AF-K3ZDQ4-F1
#
_cell.length_a   1.000
_cell.length_b   1.000
_cell.length_c   1.000
_cell.angle_alpha   90.00
_cell.angle_beta   90.00
_cell.angle_gamma   90.00
#
_symmetry.space_group_name_H-M   'P 1'
#
loop_
_entity.id
_entity.type
_entity.pdbx_description
1 polymer ?
#
loop_
_entity_poly.entity_id
_entity_poly.type
_entity_poly.pdbx_seq_one_letter_code
_entity_poly.pdbx_strand_id
1 'polypeptide(L)'
;MVHSYLLLLVFLSFISSSPSMAQINSGDYETLLTPQEPVLPRHSYNNLTDQFPTVLYGCSALSYLDLSNNLFSCALPADIDKLSSEMEHLNLSTNGFTGSVPSEIVVFPKLKSLLNELGTLTLAYNPFAQGLIPDEFNKLTNLKTLWLSGMNLTGGIPDKLSSLTELTTLALYSNKLHGEIPAWVWKLPKLEILYLYSNSFTGGFGPEVTCFNLQELDLSANLLTGTIPEAIGKMKNLTLLFLYQNNLTGSIPPSIGLLPNLFEIQLFNNMLSGPLPPELGKHSPLVILEVHNNLLSGKLPDTLCYNKKLYFLAVFNNSFSGVLLANIGDCHTLYNIMAYDNNFTGEFPEKVWWAIPKLTIVMIQNNGFTGTLPCVISPKMTRIQIRNNLFSGALC
;
A
#
# COMPACT_ATOMS: atom_id res chain seq x y z
N MET A 1 -2.27 12.25 15.71
CA MET A 1 -3.29 11.21 16.00
C MET A 1 -3.60 10.34 14.78
N VAL A 2 -3.77 10.90 13.57
CA VAL A 2 -4.04 10.10 12.34
C VAL A 2 -2.94 9.06 12.02
N HIS A 3 -1.66 9.45 12.09
CA HIS A 3 -0.52 8.51 11.92
C HIS A 3 -0.55 7.29 12.85
N SER A 4 -1.27 7.34 13.98
CA SER A 4 -1.32 6.27 14.98
C SER A 4 -2.32 5.17 14.62
N TYR A 5 -3.38 5.49 13.87
CA TYR A 5 -4.38 4.52 13.43
C TYR A 5 -3.98 3.78 12.16
N LEU A 6 -3.28 4.45 11.23
CA LEU A 6 -2.74 3.79 10.03
C LEU A 6 -1.66 2.76 10.41
N LEU A 7 -0.79 3.09 11.38
CA LEU A 7 0.18 2.13 11.95
C LEU A 7 -0.50 0.88 12.55
N LEU A 8 -1.72 1.01 13.08
CA LEU A 8 -2.47 -0.10 13.68
C LEU A 8 -3.10 -1.00 12.60
N LEU A 9 -3.56 -0.43 11.49
CA LEU A 9 -4.05 -1.19 10.32
C LEU A 9 -2.91 -1.95 9.63
N VAL A 10 -1.73 -1.32 9.48
CA VAL A 10 -0.50 -2.01 9.03
C VAL A 10 -0.10 -3.12 10.00
N PHE A 11 -0.27 -2.92 11.32
CA PHE A 11 -0.03 -3.99 12.31
C PHE A 11 -1.02 -5.16 12.23
N LEU A 12 -2.22 -4.97 11.66
CA LEU A 12 -3.24 -6.00 11.50
C LEU A 12 -3.10 -6.75 10.17
N SER A 13 -2.68 -6.09 9.09
CA SER A 13 -2.38 -6.77 7.81
C SER A 13 -1.20 -7.74 7.91
N PHE A 14 -0.30 -7.59 8.89
CA PHE A 14 0.74 -8.57 9.23
C PHE A 14 0.25 -9.98 9.58
N ILE A 15 -1.05 -10.16 9.89
CA ILE A 15 -1.61 -11.45 10.28
C ILE A 15 -2.20 -12.22 9.09
N SER A 16 -2.62 -11.54 8.00
CA SER A 16 -3.48 -12.13 6.96
C SER A 16 -2.81 -12.41 5.60
N SER A 17 -1.58 -11.94 5.35
CA SER A 17 -1.01 -11.89 3.98
C SER A 17 0.18 -12.82 3.69
N SER A 18 0.54 -13.76 4.58
CA SER A 18 1.67 -14.70 4.37
C SER A 18 1.25 -16.05 3.74
N PRO A 19 1.57 -16.35 2.46
CA PRO A 19 1.04 -17.54 1.76
C PRO A 19 1.77 -18.87 2.06
N SER A 20 2.37 -19.04 3.26
CA SER A 20 3.16 -20.24 3.61
C SER A 20 2.62 -21.04 4.81
N MET A 21 1.29 -21.05 4.97
CA MET A 21 0.57 -21.91 5.94
C MET A 21 -0.24 -23.04 5.28
N ALA A 22 0.22 -23.51 4.12
CA ALA A 22 -0.36 -24.66 3.42
C ALA A 22 0.27 -25.99 3.88
N GLN A 23 -0.10 -26.49 5.08
CA GLN A 23 -0.08 -27.91 5.50
C GLN A 23 -0.47 -28.11 6.98
N ILE A 24 -1.73 -27.78 7.36
CA ILE A 24 -2.38 -28.33 8.58
C ILE A 24 -3.83 -28.67 8.22
N ASN A 25 -4.35 -29.79 8.75
CA ASN A 25 -5.57 -30.45 8.28
C ASN A 25 -6.87 -29.62 8.39
N SER A 26 -7.79 -29.90 7.47
CA SER A 26 -9.07 -29.22 7.25
C SER A 26 -10.19 -29.63 8.23
N GLY A 27 -9.92 -29.62 9.54
CA GLY A 27 -10.86 -30.08 10.57
C GLY A 27 -11.61 -28.99 11.34
N ASP A 28 -10.92 -27.92 11.73
CA ASP A 28 -11.38 -27.01 12.81
C ASP A 28 -11.67 -25.56 12.35
N TYR A 29 -11.70 -25.29 11.04
CA TYR A 29 -11.78 -23.92 10.50
C TYR A 29 -13.20 -23.33 10.37
N GLU A 30 -14.27 -24.12 10.55
CA GLU A 30 -15.65 -23.70 10.25
C GLU A 30 -16.37 -22.85 11.32
N THR A 31 -15.67 -22.37 12.36
CA THR A 31 -16.29 -21.51 13.39
C THR A 31 -15.60 -20.17 13.68
N LEU A 32 -14.45 -19.86 13.04
CA LEU A 32 -13.68 -18.64 13.36
C LEU A 32 -13.08 -17.87 12.16
N LEU A 33 -13.54 -18.12 10.93
CA LEU A 33 -13.08 -17.37 9.75
C LEU A 33 -14.23 -16.97 8.80
N THR A 34 -14.84 -15.82 9.07
CA THR A 34 -15.26 -14.90 8.00
C THR A 34 -14.28 -13.72 8.01
N PRO A 35 -13.74 -13.28 6.84
CA PRO A 35 -12.86 -12.13 6.82
C PRO A 35 -13.64 -10.86 7.20
N GLN A 36 -13.27 -10.20 8.31
CA GLN A 36 -13.60 -8.79 8.47
C GLN A 36 -12.57 -7.99 7.68
N GLU A 37 -13.05 -7.37 6.59
CA GLU A 37 -12.35 -6.35 5.82
C GLU A 37 -11.78 -5.24 6.73
N PRO A 38 -10.75 -4.49 6.28
CA PRO A 38 -10.14 -3.42 7.06
C PRO A 38 -11.21 -2.40 7.50
N VAL A 39 -11.53 -2.48 8.79
CA VAL A 39 -12.46 -1.58 9.45
C VAL A 39 -11.83 -0.19 9.52
N LEU A 40 -12.16 0.65 8.54
CA LEU A 40 -11.97 2.09 8.60
C LEU A 40 -12.60 2.64 9.90
N PRO A 41 -12.11 3.77 10.46
CA PRO A 41 -12.67 4.36 11.66
C PRO A 41 -14.20 4.51 11.56
N ARG A 42 -14.95 3.75 12.38
CA ARG A 42 -16.40 3.58 12.22
C ARG A 42 -17.21 4.77 12.75
N HIS A 43 -17.21 5.82 11.95
CA HIS A 43 -18.08 6.98 12.07
C HIS A 43 -18.71 7.16 10.68
N SER A 44 -19.86 6.56 10.33
CA SER A 44 -21.09 6.33 11.10
C SER A 44 -21.50 4.85 11.35
N TYR A 45 -22.41 4.63 12.31
CA TYR A 45 -23.11 3.36 12.59
C TYR A 45 -24.64 3.55 12.44
N ASN A 46 -25.09 3.99 11.27
CA ASN A 46 -26.52 4.24 11.05
C ASN A 46 -27.14 3.10 10.24
N ASN A 47 -28.40 2.78 10.54
CA ASN A 47 -29.15 1.71 9.91
C ASN A 47 -30.21 2.28 8.94
N LEU A 48 -29.87 3.36 8.21
CA LEU A 48 -30.77 3.95 7.22
C LEU A 48 -30.84 3.01 6.00
N THR A 49 -32.07 2.75 5.55
CA THR A 49 -32.40 1.81 4.47
C THR A 49 -33.14 2.52 3.33
N ASP A 50 -33.55 1.74 2.33
CA ASP A 50 -34.49 2.15 1.28
C ASP A 50 -33.92 3.22 0.34
N GLN A 51 -34.58 4.38 0.24
CA GLN A 51 -34.34 5.41 -0.76
C GLN A 51 -33.47 6.56 -0.23
N PHE A 52 -32.78 7.26 -1.14
CA PHE A 52 -32.06 8.48 -0.80
C PHE A 52 -33.02 9.53 -0.16
N PRO A 53 -32.63 10.20 0.94
CA PRO A 53 -33.52 11.10 1.67
C PRO A 53 -33.72 12.45 0.95
N THR A 54 -34.61 12.47 -0.06
CA THR A 54 -34.95 13.67 -0.86
C THR A 54 -35.53 14.84 -0.05
N VAL A 55 -35.94 14.61 1.21
CA VAL A 55 -36.27 15.68 2.17
C VAL A 55 -35.11 16.68 2.36
N LEU A 56 -33.86 16.25 2.17
CA LEU A 56 -32.68 17.11 2.25
C LEU A 56 -32.61 18.18 1.14
N TYR A 57 -33.40 18.05 0.07
CA TYR A 57 -33.53 19.09 -0.96
C TYR A 57 -34.14 20.39 -0.39
N GLY A 58 -34.84 20.33 0.75
CA GLY A 58 -35.32 21.52 1.47
C GLY A 58 -34.24 22.26 2.26
N CYS A 59 -33.06 21.67 2.47
CA CYS A 59 -31.99 22.23 3.31
C CYS A 59 -31.11 23.21 2.51
N SER A 60 -31.65 24.38 2.17
CA SER A 60 -30.99 25.36 1.27
C SER A 60 -29.60 25.85 1.71
N ALA A 61 -29.26 25.77 2.99
CA ALA A 61 -27.94 26.14 3.54
C ALA A 61 -27.01 24.93 3.80
N LEU A 62 -27.34 23.73 3.33
CA LEU A 62 -26.59 22.50 3.59
C LEU A 62 -25.24 22.49 2.84
N SER A 63 -24.15 22.77 3.55
CA SER A 63 -22.79 22.72 3.01
C SER A 63 -22.03 21.42 3.31
N TYR A 64 -22.51 20.62 4.26
CA TYR A 64 -21.89 19.37 4.68
C TYR A 64 -22.96 18.29 4.89
N LEU A 65 -22.84 17.16 4.18
CA LEU A 65 -23.66 15.97 4.36
C LEU A 65 -22.78 14.74 4.48
N ASP A 66 -23.07 13.85 5.43
CA ASP A 66 -22.49 12.51 5.50
C ASP A 66 -23.60 11.48 5.75
N LEU A 67 -23.72 10.54 4.81
CA LEU A 67 -24.62 9.40 4.83
C LEU A 67 -23.84 8.07 4.62
N SER A 68 -22.53 8.08 4.80
CA SER A 68 -21.70 6.88 4.67
C SER A 68 -22.02 5.83 5.73
N ASN A 69 -21.61 4.59 5.47
CA ASN A 69 -21.77 3.48 6.42
C ASN A 69 -23.24 3.28 6.84
N ASN A 70 -24.11 3.15 5.84
CA ASN A 70 -25.55 2.89 5.97
C ASN A 70 -25.95 1.67 5.11
N LEU A 71 -27.26 1.37 5.05
CA LEU A 71 -27.84 0.23 4.33
C LEU A 71 -28.77 0.67 3.18
N PHE A 72 -28.53 1.84 2.59
CA PHE A 72 -29.25 2.27 1.38
C PHE A 72 -29.07 1.24 0.26
N SER A 73 -30.12 0.90 -0.48
CA SER A 73 -30.09 -0.13 -1.53
C SER A 73 -30.71 0.31 -2.86
N CYS A 74 -30.90 1.62 -3.03
CA CYS A 74 -31.46 2.25 -4.21
C CYS A 74 -30.38 2.68 -5.22
N ALA A 75 -30.78 3.15 -6.40
CA ALA A 75 -29.91 3.96 -7.23
C ALA A 75 -29.73 5.35 -6.60
N LEU A 76 -28.61 6.04 -6.87
CA LEU A 76 -28.54 7.47 -6.56
C LEU A 76 -29.55 8.23 -7.44
N PRO A 77 -30.31 9.18 -6.87
CA PRO A 77 -31.36 9.87 -7.61
C PRO A 77 -30.75 10.77 -8.69
N ALA A 78 -31.32 10.72 -9.90
CA ALA A 78 -30.90 11.59 -11.00
C ALA A 78 -31.15 13.09 -10.72
N ASP A 79 -31.99 13.40 -9.72
CA ASP A 79 -32.24 14.76 -9.23
C ASP A 79 -31.49 15.12 -7.95
N ILE A 80 -30.34 14.45 -7.70
CA ILE A 80 -29.40 14.79 -6.62
C ILE A 80 -28.91 16.24 -6.70
N ASP A 81 -28.99 16.86 -7.89
CA ASP A 81 -28.73 18.27 -8.18
C ASP A 81 -29.64 19.24 -7.41
N LYS A 82 -30.74 18.76 -6.83
CA LYS A 82 -31.63 19.52 -5.94
C LYS A 82 -31.12 19.65 -4.50
N LEU A 83 -30.01 19.00 -4.14
CA LEU A 83 -29.28 19.37 -2.91
C LEU A 83 -28.74 20.80 -3.02
N SER A 84 -28.42 21.42 -1.89
CA SER A 84 -28.00 22.83 -1.87
C SER A 84 -26.77 23.10 -2.75
N SER A 85 -26.81 24.22 -3.48
CA SER A 85 -25.64 24.76 -4.20
C SER A 85 -24.50 25.21 -3.28
N GLU A 86 -24.76 25.29 -1.97
CA GLU A 86 -23.76 25.55 -0.93
C GLU A 86 -22.95 24.29 -0.55
N MET A 87 -23.27 23.12 -1.13
CA MET A 87 -22.59 21.86 -0.83
C MET A 87 -21.08 21.95 -1.09
N GLU A 88 -20.30 21.83 -0.01
CA GLU A 88 -18.85 21.72 -0.04
C GLU A 88 -18.38 20.27 0.18
N HIS A 89 -19.20 19.46 0.87
CA HIS A 89 -18.89 18.11 1.36
C HIS A 89 -20.14 17.19 1.35
N LEU A 90 -20.07 15.99 0.76
CA LEU A 90 -21.23 15.07 0.58
C LEU A 90 -20.79 13.59 0.61
N ASN A 91 -20.58 13.01 1.78
CA ASN A 91 -20.05 11.64 1.90
C ASN A 91 -21.15 10.55 1.75
N LEU A 92 -20.97 9.61 0.81
CA LEU A 92 -21.95 8.56 0.46
C LEU A 92 -21.33 7.13 0.42
N SER A 93 -20.07 6.91 0.83
CA SER A 93 -19.42 5.59 0.72
C SER A 93 -20.00 4.52 1.62
N THR A 94 -19.63 3.27 1.35
CA THR A 94 -19.90 2.13 2.23
C THR A 94 -21.40 2.00 2.43
N ASN A 95 -22.08 1.82 1.31
CA ASN A 95 -23.53 1.74 1.18
C ASN A 95 -23.86 0.67 0.12
N GLY A 96 -25.14 0.43 -0.12
CA GLY A 96 -25.63 -0.41 -1.21
C GLY A 96 -26.12 0.40 -2.43
N PHE A 97 -25.60 1.60 -2.70
CA PHE A 97 -26.05 2.37 -3.85
C PHE A 97 -25.74 1.65 -5.17
N THR A 98 -26.75 1.54 -6.04
CA THR A 98 -26.70 0.84 -7.33
C THR A 98 -26.86 1.82 -8.50
N GLY A 99 -27.01 1.29 -9.73
CA GLY A 99 -27.12 2.10 -10.94
C GLY A 99 -25.76 2.54 -11.48
N SER A 100 -25.73 3.55 -12.34
CA SER A 100 -24.49 4.15 -12.84
C SER A 100 -23.91 5.14 -11.82
N VAL A 101 -22.60 5.38 -11.90
CA VAL A 101 -21.96 6.52 -11.23
C VAL A 101 -22.56 7.81 -11.78
N PRO A 102 -23.22 8.66 -10.95
CA PRO A 102 -23.92 9.84 -11.44
C PRO A 102 -22.93 10.92 -11.89
N SER A 103 -23.07 11.39 -13.13
CA SER A 103 -22.29 12.52 -13.66
C SER A 103 -22.84 13.85 -13.15
N GLU A 104 -24.06 13.86 -12.61
CA GLU A 104 -24.80 15.02 -12.09
C GLU A 104 -24.17 15.62 -10.82
N ILE A 105 -23.29 14.90 -10.10
CA ILE A 105 -22.56 15.42 -8.91
C ILE A 105 -21.76 16.70 -9.22
N VAL A 106 -21.45 16.95 -10.49
CA VAL A 106 -20.70 18.12 -10.97
C VAL A 106 -21.46 19.46 -10.85
N VAL A 107 -22.74 19.42 -10.47
CA VAL A 107 -23.59 20.60 -10.23
C VAL A 107 -23.27 21.36 -8.95
N PHE A 108 -22.42 20.83 -8.07
CA PHE A 108 -22.01 21.50 -6.82
C PHE A 108 -20.72 22.31 -7.06
N PRO A 109 -20.78 23.64 -7.32
CA PRO A 109 -19.60 24.41 -7.75
C PRO A 109 -18.59 24.68 -6.63
N LYS A 110 -19.04 24.57 -5.36
CA LYS A 110 -18.23 24.77 -4.15
C LYS A 110 -17.63 23.47 -3.60
N LEU A 111 -17.86 22.35 -4.29
CA LEU A 111 -17.50 21.01 -3.84
C LEU A 111 -15.99 20.83 -3.79
N LYS A 112 -15.44 20.55 -2.61
CA LYS A 112 -13.99 20.64 -2.37
C LYS A 112 -13.24 19.32 -2.54
N SER A 113 -13.88 18.16 -2.42
CA SER A 113 -13.13 16.91 -2.17
C SER A 113 -14.06 15.66 -2.05
N LEU A 114 -13.61 14.39 -2.22
CA LEU A 114 -14.41 13.12 -2.20
C LEU A 114 -14.06 12.01 -1.11
N LEU A 115 -14.41 12.11 0.20
CA LEU A 115 -14.27 11.15 1.37
C LEU A 115 -15.12 11.54 2.64
N ASN A 116 -14.80 11.03 3.84
CA ASN A 116 -14.84 11.75 5.14
C ASN A 116 -13.41 12.30 5.48
N GLU A 117 -13.05 12.81 6.67
CA GLU A 117 -13.78 13.57 7.71
C GLU A 117 -13.47 15.08 7.62
N LEU A 118 -12.27 15.44 7.14
CA LEU A 118 -11.69 16.80 7.21
C LEU A 118 -12.00 17.64 5.95
N GLY A 119 -13.13 17.36 5.30
CA GLY A 119 -13.73 18.14 4.23
C GLY A 119 -13.72 17.42 2.88
N THR A 120 -14.72 16.56 2.64
CA THR A 120 -14.70 15.48 1.62
C THR A 120 -16.12 14.88 1.28
N LEU A 121 -16.34 14.20 0.12
CA LEU A 121 -17.55 13.55 -0.47
C LEU A 121 -17.31 12.14 -1.14
N THR A 122 -17.23 10.95 -0.54
CA THR A 122 -16.91 9.74 -1.38
C THR A 122 -18.12 8.99 -1.93
N LEU A 123 -17.96 8.35 -3.09
CA LEU A 123 -18.87 7.33 -3.65
C LEU A 123 -18.39 5.88 -3.43
N ALA A 124 -17.20 5.69 -2.84
CA ALA A 124 -16.49 4.41 -2.78
C ALA A 124 -17.29 3.29 -2.07
N TYR A 125 -16.95 2.04 -2.38
CA TYR A 125 -17.58 0.87 -1.77
C TYR A 125 -19.11 0.91 -1.88
N ASN A 126 -19.59 0.93 -3.12
CA ASN A 126 -20.99 0.87 -3.49
C ASN A 126 -21.16 -0.07 -4.69
N PRO A 127 -22.18 -0.94 -4.73
CA PRO A 127 -22.44 -1.91 -5.80
C PRO A 127 -23.00 -1.25 -7.08
N PHE A 128 -22.33 -0.21 -7.58
CA PHE A 128 -22.64 0.39 -8.87
C PHE A 128 -22.51 -0.63 -10.01
N ALA A 129 -23.37 -0.47 -11.01
CA ALA A 129 -23.23 -1.14 -12.30
C ALA A 129 -21.88 -0.76 -12.93
N GLN A 130 -21.31 -1.70 -13.68
CA GLN A 130 -20.04 -1.49 -14.35
C GLN A 130 -20.12 -0.24 -15.25
N GLY A 131 -19.18 0.69 -15.08
CA GLY A 131 -19.16 1.97 -15.77
C GLY A 131 -17.76 2.50 -15.97
N LEU A 132 -17.67 3.65 -16.65
CA LEU A 132 -16.45 4.45 -16.76
C LEU A 132 -16.42 5.50 -15.64
N ILE A 133 -15.25 6.08 -15.37
CA ILE A 133 -15.17 7.32 -14.59
C ILE A 133 -15.81 8.45 -15.44
N PRO A 134 -16.80 9.20 -14.94
CA PRO A 134 -17.46 10.25 -15.74
C PRO A 134 -16.49 11.36 -16.14
N ASP A 135 -16.50 11.69 -17.42
CA ASP A 135 -15.68 12.76 -18.01
C ASP A 135 -16.03 14.14 -17.42
N GLU A 136 -17.29 14.32 -17.01
CA GLU A 136 -17.85 15.54 -16.44
C GLU A 136 -17.18 15.93 -15.12
N PHE A 137 -16.56 14.99 -14.40
CA PHE A 137 -15.85 15.26 -13.15
C PHE A 137 -14.72 16.27 -13.34
N ASN A 138 -14.27 16.52 -14.59
CA ASN A 138 -13.36 17.61 -14.95
C ASN A 138 -13.84 19.02 -14.55
N LYS A 139 -15.14 19.21 -14.26
CA LYS A 139 -15.70 20.48 -13.78
C LYS A 139 -15.40 20.76 -12.31
N LEU A 140 -15.03 19.74 -11.53
CA LEU A 140 -14.76 19.83 -10.09
C LEU A 140 -13.35 20.41 -9.84
N THR A 141 -13.00 21.56 -10.41
CA THR A 141 -11.61 22.05 -10.41
C THR A 141 -11.05 22.41 -9.02
N ASN A 142 -11.91 22.61 -8.02
CA ASN A 142 -11.54 22.82 -6.62
C ASN A 142 -11.26 21.51 -5.84
N LEU A 143 -11.34 20.36 -6.51
CA LEU A 143 -11.30 19.04 -5.88
C LEU A 143 -9.90 18.67 -5.37
N LYS A 144 -9.80 18.47 -4.05
CA LYS A 144 -8.58 18.03 -3.36
C LYS A 144 -8.46 16.52 -3.21
N THR A 145 -9.57 15.80 -3.16
CA THR A 145 -9.57 14.32 -3.06
C THR A 145 -10.52 13.75 -4.09
N LEU A 146 -10.08 12.74 -4.83
CA LEU A 146 -10.91 11.91 -5.68
C LEU A 146 -10.74 10.45 -5.23
N TRP A 147 -11.67 9.93 -4.43
CA TRP A 147 -11.68 8.52 -4.01
C TRP A 147 -12.93 7.81 -4.54
N LEU A 148 -12.70 6.90 -5.51
CA LEU A 148 -13.71 6.11 -6.22
C LEU A 148 -13.44 4.58 -6.15
N SER A 149 -12.76 4.13 -5.09
CA SER A 149 -12.39 2.72 -4.91
C SER A 149 -13.59 1.79 -4.70
N GLY A 150 -13.49 0.53 -5.17
CA GLY A 150 -14.56 -0.46 -4.93
C GLY A 150 -15.90 -0.12 -5.59
N MET A 151 -15.88 0.50 -6.77
CA MET A 151 -17.07 0.98 -7.50
C MET A 151 -17.31 0.24 -8.83
N ASN A 152 -16.65 -0.90 -9.05
CA ASN A 152 -16.80 -1.72 -10.28
C ASN A 152 -16.45 -0.95 -11.58
N LEU A 153 -15.60 0.08 -11.47
CA LEU A 153 -15.19 0.95 -12.58
C LEU A 153 -14.29 0.21 -13.59
N THR A 154 -14.42 0.58 -14.86
CA THR A 154 -13.67 0.04 -16.01
C THR A 154 -13.19 1.15 -16.94
N GLY A 155 -12.43 0.81 -17.98
CA GLY A 155 -11.74 1.78 -18.82
C GLY A 155 -10.46 2.30 -18.17
N GLY A 156 -9.85 3.32 -18.79
CA GLY A 156 -8.72 4.05 -18.22
C GLY A 156 -9.16 5.27 -17.40
N ILE A 157 -8.19 5.90 -16.74
CA ILE A 157 -8.41 7.20 -16.10
C ILE A 157 -8.54 8.26 -17.22
N PRO A 158 -9.64 9.03 -17.32
CA PRO A 158 -9.84 9.95 -18.45
C PRO A 158 -8.87 11.15 -18.44
N ASP A 159 -8.32 11.49 -19.61
CA ASP A 159 -7.43 12.65 -19.78
C ASP A 159 -8.10 14.00 -19.46
N LYS A 160 -9.44 14.08 -19.56
CA LYS A 160 -10.20 15.30 -19.20
C LYS A 160 -10.04 15.68 -17.73
N LEU A 161 -9.73 14.73 -16.85
CA LEU A 161 -9.50 14.96 -15.43
C LEU A 161 -8.14 15.64 -15.13
N SER A 162 -7.31 15.89 -16.14
CA SER A 162 -6.10 16.73 -16.03
C SER A 162 -6.34 18.16 -15.51
N SER A 163 -7.59 18.62 -15.52
CA SER A 163 -8.05 19.88 -14.92
C SER A 163 -8.09 19.88 -13.39
N LEU A 164 -8.02 18.72 -12.74
CA LEU A 164 -8.13 18.54 -11.28
C LEU A 164 -6.78 18.81 -10.58
N THR A 165 -6.21 19.99 -10.80
CA THR A 165 -4.85 20.37 -10.34
C THR A 165 -4.74 20.61 -8.84
N GLU A 166 -5.87 20.74 -8.14
CA GLU A 166 -5.94 20.88 -6.68
C GLU A 166 -5.82 19.54 -5.91
N LEU A 167 -5.79 18.40 -6.61
CA LEU A 167 -5.75 17.07 -6.00
C LEU A 167 -4.52 16.86 -5.10
N THR A 168 -4.78 16.60 -3.82
CA THR A 168 -3.87 16.04 -2.81
C THR A 168 -4.00 14.52 -2.70
N THR A 169 -5.16 13.94 -3.00
CA THR A 169 -5.41 12.50 -2.90
C THR A 169 -6.13 11.96 -4.12
N LEU A 170 -5.59 10.94 -4.76
CA LEU A 170 -6.25 10.18 -5.83
C LEU A 170 -6.28 8.69 -5.45
N ALA A 171 -7.47 8.15 -5.21
CA ALA A 171 -7.69 6.77 -4.81
C ALA A 171 -8.72 6.09 -5.72
N LEU A 172 -8.27 5.16 -6.56
CA LEU A 172 -9.12 4.44 -7.53
C LEU A 172 -8.98 2.91 -7.37
N TYR A 173 -8.44 2.47 -6.24
CA TYR A 173 -8.05 1.09 -5.98
C TYR A 173 -9.23 0.11 -5.93
N SER A 174 -8.98 -1.20 -6.05
CA SER A 174 -10.00 -2.26 -6.05
C SER A 174 -11.14 -2.01 -7.05
N ASN A 175 -10.77 -1.71 -8.30
CA ASN A 175 -11.69 -1.57 -9.43
C ASN A 175 -11.25 -2.54 -10.54
N LYS A 176 -11.75 -2.34 -11.77
CA LYS A 176 -11.35 -3.05 -12.99
C LYS A 176 -10.78 -2.06 -14.03
N LEU A 177 -10.13 -0.99 -13.56
CA LEU A 177 -9.52 0.02 -14.43
C LEU A 177 -8.30 -0.58 -15.14
N HIS A 178 -8.02 -0.11 -16.35
CA HIS A 178 -6.99 -0.67 -17.21
C HIS A 178 -6.40 0.37 -18.18
N GLY A 179 -5.34 0.00 -18.89
CA GLY A 179 -4.57 0.93 -19.72
C GLY A 179 -3.50 1.66 -18.91
N GLU A 180 -2.89 2.70 -19.48
CA GLU A 180 -1.79 3.42 -18.81
C GLU A 180 -2.29 4.43 -17.78
N ILE A 181 -1.47 4.69 -16.75
CA ILE A 181 -1.69 5.78 -15.80
C ILE A 181 -1.33 7.11 -16.50
N PRO A 182 -2.29 8.02 -16.75
CA PRO A 182 -2.06 9.18 -17.61
C PRO A 182 -0.92 10.09 -17.14
N ALA A 183 -0.23 10.69 -18.11
CA ALA A 183 0.93 11.55 -17.87
C ALA A 183 0.65 12.73 -16.90
N TRP A 184 -0.60 13.20 -16.80
CA TRP A 184 -0.98 14.30 -15.91
C TRP A 184 -1.00 13.89 -14.43
N VAL A 185 -1.29 12.63 -14.09
CA VAL A 185 -1.31 12.14 -12.70
C VAL A 185 0.07 12.30 -12.07
N TRP A 186 1.12 11.94 -12.82
CA TRP A 186 2.53 12.08 -12.43
C TRP A 186 3.00 13.53 -12.31
N LYS A 187 2.20 14.51 -12.76
CA LYS A 187 2.50 15.94 -12.77
C LYS A 187 1.62 16.77 -11.83
N LEU A 188 0.70 16.14 -11.10
CA LEU A 188 -0.13 16.83 -10.11
C LEU A 188 0.77 17.47 -9.02
N PRO A 189 0.78 18.81 -8.88
CA PRO A 189 1.76 19.50 -8.04
C PRO A 189 1.45 19.39 -6.55
N LYS A 190 0.20 19.07 -6.18
CA LYS A 190 -0.29 19.00 -4.80
C LYS A 190 -0.49 17.57 -4.31
N LEU A 191 -0.24 16.56 -5.14
CA LEU A 191 -0.54 15.17 -4.83
C LEU A 191 0.36 14.64 -3.70
N GLU A 192 -0.27 14.19 -2.63
CA GLU A 192 0.31 13.62 -1.41
C GLU A 192 0.05 12.10 -1.32
N ILE A 193 -1.12 11.63 -1.76
CA ILE A 193 -1.51 10.22 -1.73
C ILE A 193 -1.98 9.76 -3.11
N LEU A 194 -1.38 8.68 -3.63
CA LEU A 194 -1.79 8.02 -4.87
C LEU A 194 -1.99 6.52 -4.65
N TYR A 195 -3.24 6.08 -4.63
CA TYR A 195 -3.62 4.67 -4.46
C TYR A 195 -4.37 4.16 -5.70
N LEU A 196 -3.68 3.38 -6.54
CA LEU A 196 -4.23 2.77 -7.76
C LEU A 196 -4.23 1.23 -7.71
N TYR A 197 -3.91 0.66 -6.54
CA TYR A 197 -3.71 -0.77 -6.36
C TYR A 197 -4.94 -1.65 -6.68
N SER A 198 -4.73 -2.95 -6.90
CA SER A 198 -5.80 -3.91 -7.23
C SER A 198 -6.65 -3.44 -8.42
N ASN A 199 -6.00 -3.27 -9.56
CA ASN A 199 -6.58 -2.91 -10.85
C ASN A 199 -5.82 -3.69 -11.97
N SER A 200 -6.04 -3.32 -13.23
CA SER A 200 -5.35 -3.88 -14.41
C SER A 200 -4.56 -2.80 -15.16
N PHE A 201 -3.97 -1.81 -14.46
CA PHE A 201 -3.16 -0.77 -15.09
C PHE A 201 -1.89 -1.36 -15.73
N THR A 202 -1.56 -0.88 -16.92
CA THR A 202 -0.44 -1.30 -17.76
C THR A 202 0.53 -0.16 -18.04
N GLY A 203 1.58 -0.40 -18.83
CA GLY A 203 2.61 0.61 -19.12
C GLY A 203 3.51 0.85 -17.92
N GLY A 204 4.32 1.91 -17.96
CA GLY A 204 5.25 2.27 -16.88
C GLY A 204 4.89 3.58 -16.18
N PHE A 205 5.82 4.05 -15.36
CA PHE A 205 5.78 5.44 -14.87
C PHE A 205 5.87 6.41 -16.05
N GLY A 206 5.13 7.51 -16.01
CA GLY A 206 5.12 8.52 -17.07
C GLY A 206 6.51 9.15 -17.32
N PRO A 207 6.76 9.70 -18.53
CA PRO A 207 8.10 10.16 -18.94
C PRO A 207 8.67 11.32 -18.10
N GLU A 208 7.85 11.99 -17.30
CA GLU A 208 8.24 13.10 -16.43
C GLU A 208 7.44 13.05 -15.12
N VAL A 209 7.96 12.36 -14.10
CA VAL A 209 7.37 12.32 -12.76
C VAL A 209 7.81 13.56 -11.96
N THR A 210 6.85 14.42 -11.61
CA THR A 210 7.09 15.69 -10.89
C THR A 210 6.17 15.93 -9.68
N CYS A 211 5.32 14.97 -9.32
CA CYS A 211 4.51 14.95 -8.09
C CYS A 211 5.37 14.73 -6.81
N PHE A 212 6.35 15.61 -6.58
CA PHE A 212 7.36 15.47 -5.52
C PHE A 212 6.81 15.65 -4.08
N ASN A 213 5.55 16.05 -3.93
CA ASN A 213 4.87 16.15 -2.63
C ASN A 213 4.29 14.81 -2.14
N LEU A 214 4.37 13.75 -2.95
CA LEU A 214 3.91 12.41 -2.57
C LEU A 214 4.53 11.95 -1.24
N GLN A 215 3.63 11.55 -0.34
CA GLN A 215 3.87 10.89 0.94
C GLN A 215 3.64 9.38 0.79
N GLU A 216 2.57 8.99 0.10
CA GLU A 216 2.17 7.58 -0.02
C GLU A 216 1.87 7.22 -1.47
N LEU A 217 2.56 6.18 -1.96
CA LEU A 217 2.39 5.67 -3.32
C LEU A 217 2.13 4.17 -3.29
N ASP A 218 0.91 3.77 -3.65
CA ASP A 218 0.53 2.37 -3.80
C ASP A 218 -0.03 2.09 -5.19
N LEU A 219 0.75 1.34 -5.97
CA LEU A 219 0.42 0.87 -7.32
C LEU A 219 0.42 -0.67 -7.38
N SER A 220 0.37 -1.33 -6.24
CA SER A 220 0.49 -2.78 -6.12
C SER A 220 -0.65 -3.55 -6.82
N ALA A 221 -0.46 -4.84 -7.08
CA ALA A 221 -1.46 -5.71 -7.71
C ALA A 221 -2.04 -5.09 -9.01
N ASN A 222 -1.15 -4.85 -9.97
CA ASN A 222 -1.45 -4.32 -11.30
C ASN A 222 -0.58 -5.04 -12.35
N LEU A 223 -0.57 -4.56 -13.60
CA LEU A 223 0.20 -5.10 -14.73
C LEU A 223 1.28 -4.09 -15.21
N LEU A 224 1.81 -3.27 -14.30
CA LEU A 224 2.78 -2.23 -14.63
C LEU A 224 4.13 -2.84 -15.04
N THR A 225 4.78 -2.23 -16.02
CA THR A 225 6.02 -2.67 -16.67
C THR A 225 7.06 -1.55 -16.71
N GLY A 226 8.26 -1.85 -17.20
CA GLY A 226 9.35 -0.87 -17.25
C GLY A 226 10.02 -0.65 -15.89
N THR A 227 10.81 0.42 -15.77
CA THR A 227 11.67 0.65 -14.61
C THR A 227 11.07 1.65 -13.61
N ILE A 228 11.49 1.54 -12.35
CA ILE A 228 11.22 2.57 -11.33
C ILE A 228 12.11 3.79 -11.67
N PRO A 229 11.57 5.01 -11.82
CA PRO A 229 12.36 6.16 -12.25
C PRO A 229 13.14 6.81 -11.09
N GLU A 230 14.34 7.32 -11.38
CA GLU A 230 15.16 8.13 -10.44
C GLU A 230 14.41 9.34 -9.84
N ALA A 231 13.34 9.79 -10.48
CA ALA A 231 12.48 10.86 -9.98
C ALA A 231 11.80 10.52 -8.63
N ILE A 232 11.59 9.24 -8.29
CA ILE A 232 11.06 8.82 -6.98
C ILE A 232 11.96 9.33 -5.85
N GLY A 233 13.29 9.32 -6.03
CA GLY A 233 14.26 9.82 -5.04
C GLY A 233 14.16 11.33 -4.74
N LYS A 234 13.35 12.09 -5.49
CA LYS A 234 13.02 13.49 -5.23
C LYS A 234 11.80 13.69 -4.34
N MET A 235 10.98 12.66 -4.12
CA MET A 235 9.77 12.71 -3.28
C MET A 235 10.15 12.71 -1.79
N LYS A 236 10.66 13.83 -1.28
CA LYS A 236 11.26 13.87 0.07
C LYS A 236 10.27 13.62 1.21
N ASN A 237 8.97 13.73 0.94
CA ASN A 237 7.92 13.41 1.90
C ASN A 237 7.52 11.92 1.90
N LEU A 238 8.01 11.12 0.95
CA LEU A 238 7.59 9.72 0.76
C LEU A 238 7.91 8.86 1.99
N THR A 239 6.87 8.29 2.59
CA THR A 239 6.90 7.36 3.72
C THR A 239 6.63 5.93 3.28
N LEU A 240 5.69 5.72 2.35
CA LEU A 240 5.26 4.41 1.85
C LEU A 240 5.50 4.28 0.34
N LEU A 241 6.15 3.20 -0.08
CA LEU A 241 6.37 2.86 -1.50
C LEU A 241 5.98 1.40 -1.78
N PHE A 242 4.75 1.18 -2.25
CA PHE A 242 4.20 -0.15 -2.53
C PHE A 242 4.03 -0.33 -4.04
N LEU A 243 4.87 -1.19 -4.63
CA LEU A 243 4.87 -1.51 -6.06
C LEU A 243 4.79 -3.04 -6.30
N TYR A 244 4.49 -3.80 -5.26
CA TYR A 244 4.50 -5.27 -5.29
C TYR A 244 3.43 -5.85 -6.24
N GLN A 245 3.61 -7.12 -6.67
CA GLN A 245 2.70 -7.79 -7.61
C GLN A 245 2.47 -6.96 -8.89
N ASN A 246 3.54 -6.75 -9.63
CA ASN A 246 3.56 -6.08 -10.94
C ASN A 246 4.60 -6.77 -11.85
N ASN A 247 4.83 -6.22 -13.04
CA ASN A 247 5.81 -6.68 -14.01
C ASN A 247 6.99 -5.68 -14.18
N LEU A 248 7.35 -4.95 -13.11
CA LEU A 248 8.44 -3.96 -13.13
C LEU A 248 9.80 -4.64 -13.29
N THR A 249 10.72 -3.98 -14.02
CA THR A 249 12.05 -4.49 -14.37
C THR A 249 13.15 -3.50 -14.01
N GLY A 250 14.41 -3.93 -14.14
CA GLY A 250 15.59 -3.09 -13.91
C GLY A 250 15.89 -2.84 -12.43
N SER A 251 16.83 -1.94 -12.16
CA SER A 251 17.31 -1.67 -10.81
C SER A 251 16.43 -0.73 -10.02
N ILE A 252 16.39 -0.94 -8.70
CA ILE A 252 15.84 0.03 -7.75
C ILE A 252 16.77 1.26 -7.74
N PRO A 253 16.28 2.47 -8.06
CA PRO A 253 17.08 3.70 -8.07
C PRO A 253 17.88 3.93 -6.77
N PRO A 254 19.21 4.14 -6.82
CA PRO A 254 20.01 4.44 -5.64
C PRO A 254 19.49 5.66 -4.85
N SER A 255 18.84 6.60 -5.54
CA SER A 255 18.22 7.79 -4.94
C SER A 255 17.06 7.50 -3.98
N ILE A 256 16.43 6.32 -4.04
CA ILE A 256 15.44 5.85 -3.04
C ILE A 256 16.08 5.65 -1.67
N GLY A 257 17.35 5.21 -1.62
CA GLY A 257 18.10 5.11 -0.36
C GLY A 257 18.39 6.46 0.32
N LEU A 258 18.13 7.58 -0.40
CA LEU A 258 18.33 8.96 0.06
C LEU A 258 17.01 9.67 0.41
N LEU A 259 15.92 8.93 0.58
CA LEU A 259 14.62 9.45 1.02
C LEU A 259 14.59 9.55 2.55
N PRO A 260 14.42 10.75 3.15
CA PRO A 260 14.59 10.94 4.59
C PRO A 260 13.43 10.39 5.44
N ASN A 261 12.23 10.27 4.85
CA ASN A 261 11.01 9.88 5.56
C ASN A 261 10.58 8.43 5.26
N LEU A 262 11.29 7.71 4.38
CA LEU A 262 10.89 6.37 3.92
C LEU A 262 10.84 5.38 5.09
N PHE A 263 9.63 4.92 5.40
CA PHE A 263 9.29 4.07 6.52
C PHE A 263 9.12 2.61 6.09
N GLU A 264 8.49 2.39 4.92
CA GLU A 264 8.17 1.04 4.42
C GLU A 264 8.29 0.98 2.90
N ILE A 265 8.86 -0.11 2.42
CA ILE A 265 9.09 -0.37 1.00
C ILE A 265 8.75 -1.82 0.67
N GLN A 266 7.75 -2.01 -0.21
CA GLN A 266 7.25 -3.30 -0.64
C GLN A 266 7.28 -3.39 -2.18
N LEU A 267 8.26 -4.13 -2.70
CA LEU A 267 8.52 -4.28 -4.14
C LEU A 267 8.48 -5.75 -4.61
N PHE A 268 8.00 -6.65 -3.74
CA PHE A 268 8.02 -8.08 -3.96
C PHE A 268 7.14 -8.55 -5.14
N ASN A 269 7.36 -9.75 -5.67
CA ASN A 269 6.67 -10.26 -6.86
C ASN A 269 6.77 -9.29 -8.06
N ASN A 270 8.00 -9.04 -8.52
CA ASN A 270 8.32 -8.26 -9.71
C ASN A 270 9.51 -8.93 -10.45
N MET A 271 10.09 -8.25 -11.45
CA MET A 271 11.31 -8.67 -12.16
C MET A 271 12.46 -7.65 -11.95
N LEU A 272 12.50 -6.99 -10.78
CA LEU A 272 13.54 -6.04 -10.43
C LEU A 272 14.88 -6.75 -10.26
N SER A 273 15.98 -6.12 -10.67
CA SER A 273 17.30 -6.73 -10.75
C SER A 273 18.44 -5.84 -10.27
N GLY A 274 19.62 -6.42 -10.06
CA GLY A 274 20.78 -5.67 -9.52
C GLY A 274 20.69 -5.41 -8.01
N PRO A 275 21.56 -4.55 -7.46
CA PRO A 275 21.68 -4.37 -6.02
C PRO A 275 20.58 -3.49 -5.41
N LEU A 276 20.36 -3.66 -4.10
CA LEU A 276 19.64 -2.67 -3.30
C LEU A 276 20.42 -1.33 -3.25
N PRO A 277 19.74 -0.18 -3.09
CA PRO A 277 20.40 1.10 -2.87
C PRO A 277 21.38 1.05 -1.69
N PRO A 278 22.65 1.45 -1.86
CA PRO A 278 23.70 1.24 -0.86
C PRO A 278 23.51 2.07 0.43
N GLU A 279 22.66 3.10 0.41
CA GLU A 279 22.38 3.96 1.57
C GLU A 279 21.01 3.65 2.22
N LEU A 280 20.31 2.60 1.76
CA LEU A 280 18.97 2.23 2.24
C LEU A 280 18.97 1.96 3.75
N GLY A 281 18.11 2.65 4.50
CA GLY A 281 18.02 2.57 5.96
C GLY A 281 18.94 3.51 6.76
N LYS A 282 19.90 4.20 6.12
CA LYS A 282 20.77 5.21 6.76
C LYS A 282 20.07 6.54 6.97
N HIS A 283 19.40 7.01 5.94
CA HIS A 283 18.78 8.34 5.93
C HIS A 283 17.33 8.35 6.42
N SER A 284 16.73 7.17 6.62
CA SER A 284 15.30 7.03 6.86
C SER A 284 14.99 6.14 8.08
N PRO A 285 13.81 6.29 8.71
CA PRO A 285 13.39 5.47 9.83
C PRO A 285 12.85 4.10 9.37
N LEU A 286 13.52 3.43 8.41
CA LEU A 286 13.04 2.22 7.74
C LEU A 286 12.65 1.11 8.74
N VAL A 287 11.40 0.67 8.68
CA VAL A 287 10.81 -0.37 9.55
C VAL A 287 10.58 -1.67 8.79
N ILE A 288 10.15 -1.61 7.53
CA ILE A 288 9.77 -2.79 6.74
C ILE A 288 10.45 -2.73 5.38
N LEU A 289 11.13 -3.84 5.01
CA LEU A 289 11.77 -4.05 3.72
C LEU A 289 11.32 -5.40 3.14
N GLU A 290 10.49 -5.35 2.09
CA GLU A 290 10.03 -6.54 1.37
C GLU A 290 10.33 -6.43 -0.13
N VAL A 291 11.32 -7.21 -0.57
CA VAL A 291 11.79 -7.25 -1.97
C VAL A 291 11.88 -8.67 -2.51
N HIS A 292 11.25 -9.60 -1.81
CA HIS A 292 11.28 -11.03 -2.12
C HIS A 292 10.64 -11.36 -3.48
N ASN A 293 10.94 -12.54 -4.05
CA ASN A 293 10.47 -12.96 -5.38
C ASN A 293 10.80 -11.92 -6.47
N ASN A 294 12.09 -11.68 -6.69
CA ASN A 294 12.64 -10.77 -7.69
C ASN A 294 13.97 -11.36 -8.26
N LEU A 295 14.69 -10.59 -9.07
CA LEU A 295 16.00 -10.92 -9.65
C LEU A 295 17.13 -10.07 -9.02
N LEU A 296 16.93 -9.55 -7.81
CA LEU A 296 17.89 -8.67 -7.12
C LEU A 296 19.14 -9.45 -6.71
N SER A 297 20.28 -8.76 -6.66
CA SER A 297 21.59 -9.40 -6.51
C SER A 297 22.58 -8.54 -5.71
N GLY A 298 23.84 -8.98 -5.64
CA GLY A 298 24.87 -8.30 -4.83
C GLY A 298 24.65 -8.48 -3.33
N LYS A 299 25.26 -7.61 -2.52
CA LYS A 299 25.20 -7.66 -1.04
C LYS A 299 24.01 -6.88 -0.51
N LEU A 300 23.49 -7.26 0.65
CA LEU A 300 22.62 -6.38 1.43
C LEU A 300 23.43 -5.18 1.96
N PRO A 301 22.88 -3.95 1.93
CA PRO A 301 23.56 -2.77 2.50
C PRO A 301 23.79 -2.89 4.00
N ASP A 302 24.95 -2.41 4.47
CA ASP A 302 25.25 -2.31 5.91
C ASP A 302 24.44 -1.22 6.62
N THR A 303 23.87 -0.31 5.85
CA THR A 303 22.98 0.76 6.28
C THR A 303 21.59 0.30 6.71
N LEU A 304 21.14 -0.91 6.37
CA LEU A 304 19.77 -1.39 6.64
C LEU A 304 19.40 -1.30 8.13
N CYS A 305 20.37 -1.52 9.03
CA CYS A 305 20.18 -1.47 10.48
C CYS A 305 20.57 -0.13 11.13
N TYR A 306 21.04 0.86 10.36
CA TYR A 306 21.68 2.08 10.89
C TYR A 306 20.84 2.82 11.94
N ASN A 307 19.54 3.03 11.66
CA ASN A 307 18.62 3.70 12.58
C ASN A 307 17.99 2.77 13.65
N LYS A 308 18.31 1.48 13.66
CA LYS A 308 17.77 0.47 14.60
C LYS A 308 16.24 0.43 14.65
N LYS A 309 15.59 0.68 13.52
CA LYS A 309 14.12 0.70 13.35
C LYS A 309 13.57 -0.53 12.62
N LEU A 310 14.42 -1.24 11.88
CA LEU A 310 14.02 -2.39 11.06
C LEU A 310 13.32 -3.46 11.91
N TYR A 311 12.10 -3.81 11.53
CA TYR A 311 11.17 -4.72 12.19
C TYR A 311 10.95 -5.98 11.33
N PHE A 312 10.84 -5.82 10.02
CA PHE A 312 10.58 -6.93 9.09
C PHE A 312 11.52 -6.87 7.88
N LEU A 313 12.20 -7.99 7.62
CA LEU A 313 13.13 -8.14 6.50
C LEU A 313 12.78 -9.38 5.68
N ALA A 314 12.21 -9.20 4.49
CA ALA A 314 11.95 -10.26 3.52
C ALA A 314 12.67 -10.00 2.19
N VAL A 315 13.75 -10.73 1.98
CA VAL A 315 14.63 -10.66 0.81
C VAL A 315 14.73 -12.00 0.06
N PHE A 316 13.88 -12.96 0.44
CA PHE A 316 13.94 -14.34 -0.05
C PHE A 316 13.66 -14.48 -1.55
N ASN A 317 14.06 -15.61 -2.14
CA ASN A 317 13.87 -15.93 -3.56
C ASN A 317 14.38 -14.78 -4.48
N ASN A 318 15.70 -14.59 -4.41
CA ASN A 318 16.47 -13.59 -5.14
C ASN A 318 17.88 -14.17 -5.40
N SER A 319 18.82 -13.34 -5.87
CA SER A 319 20.23 -13.68 -6.09
C SER A 319 21.18 -12.86 -5.19
N PHE A 320 20.74 -12.48 -3.99
CA PHE A 320 21.62 -11.81 -3.02
C PHE A 320 22.77 -12.72 -2.58
N SER A 321 23.92 -12.13 -2.28
CA SER A 321 25.18 -12.86 -2.08
C SER A 321 26.12 -12.15 -1.10
N GLY A 322 27.18 -12.86 -0.70
CA GLY A 322 28.10 -12.41 0.35
C GLY A 322 27.53 -12.66 1.75
N VAL A 323 28.12 -12.02 2.75
CA VAL A 323 27.77 -12.23 4.16
C VAL A 323 26.52 -11.46 4.57
N LEU A 324 25.69 -12.05 5.43
CA LEU A 324 24.73 -11.29 6.22
C LEU A 324 25.51 -10.56 7.33
N LEU A 325 25.28 -9.26 7.46
CA LEU A 325 26.18 -8.38 8.22
C LEU A 325 25.93 -8.45 9.73
N ALA A 326 27.00 -8.46 10.52
CA ALA A 326 26.92 -8.65 11.97
C ALA A 326 26.09 -7.59 12.72
N ASN A 327 25.99 -6.37 12.16
CA ASN A 327 25.21 -5.28 12.73
C ASN A 327 23.69 -5.50 12.68
N ILE A 328 23.20 -6.46 11.87
CA ILE A 328 21.78 -6.86 11.90
C ILE A 328 21.37 -7.38 13.29
N GLY A 329 22.32 -7.94 14.05
CA GLY A 329 22.15 -8.35 15.44
C GLY A 329 21.91 -7.19 16.43
N ASP A 330 22.24 -5.96 16.05
CA ASP A 330 22.02 -4.75 16.87
C ASP A 330 20.65 -4.09 16.61
N CYS A 331 19.86 -4.63 15.67
CA CYS A 331 18.47 -4.24 15.40
C CYS A 331 17.50 -4.95 16.34
N HIS A 332 17.48 -4.53 17.61
CA HIS A 332 16.59 -5.09 18.64
C HIS A 332 15.07 -4.94 18.34
N THR A 333 14.70 -4.19 17.31
CA THR A 333 13.33 -4.06 16.77
C THR A 333 12.92 -5.22 15.88
N LEU A 334 13.85 -5.99 15.30
CA LEU A 334 13.56 -7.05 14.34
C LEU A 334 12.65 -8.13 14.95
N TYR A 335 11.61 -8.46 14.20
CA TYR A 335 10.61 -9.47 14.51
C TYR A 335 10.74 -10.70 13.61
N ASN A 336 11.03 -10.50 12.32
CA ASN A 336 11.21 -11.57 11.33
C ASN A 336 12.41 -11.30 10.40
N ILE A 337 13.16 -12.36 10.09
CA ILE A 337 14.21 -12.40 9.07
C ILE A 337 13.89 -13.54 8.09
N MET A 338 13.60 -13.19 6.84
CA MET A 338 13.30 -14.13 5.74
C MET A 338 14.25 -13.88 4.57
N ALA A 339 15.37 -14.60 4.53
CA ALA A 339 16.46 -14.46 3.57
C ALA A 339 16.81 -15.77 2.84
N TYR A 340 15.86 -16.70 2.81
CA TYR A 340 15.99 -18.01 2.17
C TYR A 340 15.98 -17.93 0.63
N ASP A 341 16.31 -19.03 -0.06
CA ASP A 341 16.38 -19.11 -1.53
C ASP A 341 17.21 -17.95 -2.12
N ASN A 342 18.49 -17.90 -1.74
CA ASN A 342 19.44 -16.87 -2.15
C ASN A 342 20.85 -17.49 -2.27
N ASN A 343 21.85 -16.65 -2.50
CA ASN A 343 23.24 -17.04 -2.71
C ASN A 343 24.18 -16.46 -1.62
N PHE A 344 23.66 -16.24 -0.40
CA PHE A 344 24.41 -15.76 0.76
C PHE A 344 25.47 -16.77 1.20
N THR A 345 26.57 -16.30 1.77
CA THR A 345 27.72 -17.12 2.18
C THR A 345 28.34 -16.64 3.48
N GLY A 346 29.21 -17.46 4.08
CA GLY A 346 29.95 -17.11 5.29
C GLY A 346 29.11 -17.21 6.56
N GLU A 347 29.69 -16.81 7.69
CA GLU A 347 29.12 -17.07 9.01
C GLU A 347 27.82 -16.29 9.24
N PHE A 348 26.78 -16.99 9.69
CA PHE A 348 25.53 -16.35 10.07
C PHE A 348 25.71 -15.57 11.39
N PRO A 349 25.33 -14.28 11.47
CA PRO A 349 25.60 -13.43 12.64
C PRO A 349 25.15 -14.01 13.99
N GLU A 350 26.10 -14.37 14.85
CA GLU A 350 25.83 -15.03 16.14
C GLU A 350 24.82 -14.25 17.01
N LYS A 351 24.95 -12.91 17.05
CA LYS A 351 24.04 -12.00 17.76
C LYS A 351 22.56 -12.19 17.38
N VAL A 352 22.24 -12.60 16.15
CA VAL A 352 20.84 -12.78 15.72
C VAL A 352 20.16 -13.86 16.55
N TRP A 353 20.90 -14.88 16.99
CA TRP A 353 20.35 -15.97 17.78
C TRP A 353 19.85 -15.52 19.16
N TRP A 354 20.54 -14.60 19.83
CA TRP A 354 20.31 -14.29 21.25
C TRP A 354 20.10 -12.80 21.58
N ALA A 355 20.62 -11.86 20.79
CA ALA A 355 20.63 -10.44 21.13
C ALA A 355 19.33 -9.72 20.75
N ILE A 356 18.53 -10.24 19.81
CA ILE A 356 17.30 -9.60 19.33
C ILE A 356 16.09 -10.11 20.14
N PRO A 357 15.56 -9.34 21.10
CA PRO A 357 14.56 -9.83 22.06
C PRO A 357 13.15 -10.00 21.46
N LYS A 358 12.91 -9.43 20.28
CA LYS A 358 11.62 -9.49 19.57
C LYS A 358 11.57 -10.51 18.43
N LEU A 359 12.70 -11.15 18.10
CA LEU A 359 12.79 -12.02 16.93
C LEU A 359 12.01 -13.32 17.14
N THR A 360 11.09 -13.60 16.22
CA THR A 360 10.22 -14.79 16.25
C THR A 360 10.49 -15.75 15.09
N ILE A 361 10.75 -15.24 13.87
CA ILE A 361 10.99 -16.08 12.69
C ILE A 361 12.38 -15.82 12.09
N VAL A 362 13.14 -16.89 11.89
CA VAL A 362 14.39 -16.91 11.11
C VAL A 362 14.26 -17.98 10.02
N MET A 363 14.14 -17.56 8.76
CA MET A 363 14.06 -18.44 7.60
C MET A 363 15.17 -18.08 6.61
N ILE A 364 16.20 -18.92 6.56
CA ILE A 364 17.44 -18.70 5.82
C ILE A 364 17.86 -19.93 5.00
N GLN A 365 16.96 -20.89 4.83
CA GLN A 365 17.22 -22.12 4.08
C GLN A 365 17.66 -21.87 2.63
N ASN A 366 18.30 -22.85 2.00
CA ASN A 366 18.73 -22.80 0.60
C ASN A 366 19.67 -21.61 0.35
N ASN A 367 20.81 -21.62 1.02
CA ASN A 367 21.91 -20.64 0.96
C ASN A 367 23.25 -21.34 1.22
N GLY A 368 24.35 -20.58 1.31
CA GLY A 368 25.69 -21.06 1.70
C GLY A 368 26.14 -20.55 3.08
N PHE A 369 25.23 -20.29 4.02
CA PHE A 369 25.60 -19.83 5.37
C PHE A 369 26.40 -20.89 6.12
N THR A 370 27.47 -20.48 6.80
CA THR A 370 28.28 -21.29 7.71
C THR A 370 28.07 -20.86 9.17
N GLY A 371 28.76 -21.52 10.09
CA GLY A 371 28.77 -21.20 11.53
C GLY A 371 28.27 -22.36 12.37
N THR A 372 28.06 -22.09 13.66
CA THR A 372 27.46 -23.02 14.63
C THR A 372 26.13 -22.47 15.14
N LEU A 373 25.30 -23.33 15.74
CA LEU A 373 24.17 -22.88 16.56
C LEU A 373 24.66 -22.68 18.00
N PRO A 374 24.46 -21.50 18.61
CA PRO A 374 24.88 -21.26 19.99
C PRO A 374 23.96 -21.98 20.98
N CYS A 375 24.50 -22.32 22.16
CA CYS A 375 23.74 -22.97 23.24
C CYS A 375 22.61 -22.10 23.83
N VAL A 376 22.56 -20.82 23.47
CA VAL A 376 21.53 -19.87 23.91
C VAL A 376 20.92 -19.23 22.67
N ILE A 377 19.62 -19.45 22.50
CA ILE A 377 18.78 -18.81 21.48
C ILE A 377 17.65 -18.03 22.15
N SER A 378 17.11 -17.04 21.46
CA SER A 378 16.01 -16.20 21.96
C SER A 378 14.76 -17.06 22.19
N PRO A 379 14.18 -17.07 23.41
CA PRO A 379 13.01 -17.89 23.74
C PRO A 379 11.71 -17.36 23.08
N LYS A 380 11.80 -16.30 22.27
CA LYS A 380 10.71 -15.78 21.43
C LYS A 380 10.69 -16.39 20.02
N MET A 381 11.74 -17.11 19.62
CA MET A 381 11.77 -17.79 18.32
C MET A 381 10.71 -18.89 18.24
N THR A 382 9.75 -18.74 17.33
CA THR A 382 8.68 -19.70 17.04
C THR A 382 8.97 -20.53 15.80
N ARG A 383 9.83 -20.05 14.88
CA ARG A 383 10.19 -20.75 13.65
C ARG A 383 11.65 -20.48 13.24
N ILE A 384 12.46 -21.53 13.19
CA ILE A 384 13.83 -21.50 12.66
C ILE A 384 13.90 -22.47 11.47
N GLN A 385 14.32 -22.01 10.30
CA GLN A 385 14.54 -22.84 9.10
C GLN A 385 15.89 -22.54 8.48
N ILE A 386 16.82 -23.48 8.63
CA ILE A 386 18.23 -23.37 8.19
C ILE A 386 18.66 -24.46 7.20
N ARG A 387 17.75 -25.34 6.74
CA ARG A 387 18.07 -26.47 5.85
C ARG A 387 18.84 -26.02 4.61
N ASN A 388 19.65 -26.89 4.02
CA ASN A 388 20.45 -26.61 2.82
C ASN A 388 21.30 -25.33 3.00
N ASN A 389 22.21 -25.42 3.98
CA ASN A 389 23.27 -24.48 4.31
C ASN A 389 24.50 -25.30 4.75
N LEU A 390 25.57 -24.62 5.18
CA LEU A 390 26.86 -25.19 5.58
C LEU A 390 27.16 -25.01 7.08
N PHE A 391 26.13 -24.99 7.92
CA PHE A 391 26.28 -25.02 9.38
C PHE A 391 26.94 -26.32 9.85
N SER A 392 27.74 -26.25 10.91
CA SER A 392 28.46 -27.39 11.47
C SER A 392 28.64 -27.27 12.99
N GLY A 393 29.34 -28.23 13.60
CA GLY A 393 29.55 -28.30 15.05
C GLY A 393 28.51 -29.15 15.78
N ALA A 394 28.71 -29.32 17.09
CA ALA A 394 27.74 -29.98 17.95
C ALA A 394 26.59 -29.02 18.30
N LEU A 395 25.38 -29.57 18.42
CA LEU A 395 24.29 -28.89 19.11
C LEU A 395 24.54 -29.00 20.63
N CYS A 396 24.40 -27.88 21.33
CA CYS A 396 24.05 -27.88 22.75
C CYS A 396 22.52 -27.95 22.90
#